data_AF-A0AAD4URT4-F1
#
_entry.id   AF-A0AAD4URT4-F1
#
_cell.length_a   1.000
_cell.length_b   1.000
_cell.length_c   1.000
_cell.angle_alpha   90.00
_cell.angle_beta   90.00
_cell.angle_gamma   90.00
#
_symmetry.space_group_name_H-M   'P 1'
#
loop_
_entity.id
_entity.type
_entity.pdbx_description
1 polymer ?
#
loop_
_entity_poly.entity_id
_entity_poly.type
_entity_poly.pdbx_seq_one_letter_code
_entity_poly.pdbx_strand_id
1 'polypeptide(L)'
;MEILSGIISKVIEYTVEPVGRQVDRMKHRVDEVERNGKGVETDVQNWRTEADGITQEAEKILGIEGQATTKCFHGVCPNLVSHHQFSRKSAKLANKIELHAQIDFPSVSYEAPVEDICAIPSQEYMAFESRAPMLKEIMEELLSFLVLSVYFRFGRSDLVVYFG
;
A
#
# COMPACT_ATOMS: atom_id res chain seq x y z
N MET A 1 10.59 -17.00 39.99
CA MET A 1 10.09 -17.65 38.76
C MET A 1 9.79 -16.59 37.70
N GLU A 2 10.70 -15.62 37.52
CA GLU A 2 10.54 -14.45 36.62
C GLU A 2 11.21 -14.65 35.25
N ILE A 3 11.96 -15.74 35.09
CA ILE A 3 12.74 -16.04 33.90
C ILE A 3 11.83 -16.39 32.72
N LEU A 4 10.75 -17.15 32.96
CA LEU A 4 9.86 -17.60 31.88
C LEU A 4 9.02 -16.46 31.28
N SER A 5 8.57 -15.51 32.10
CA SER A 5 7.87 -14.33 31.58
C SER A 5 8.81 -13.39 30.83
N GLY A 6 10.02 -13.18 31.34
CA GLY A 6 11.04 -12.40 30.63
C GLY A 6 11.40 -13.01 29.27
N ILE A 7 11.41 -14.35 29.16
CA ILE A 7 11.65 -15.05 27.88
C ILE A 7 10.47 -14.85 26.92
N ILE A 8 9.22 -14.98 27.38
CA ILE A 8 8.04 -14.82 26.52
C ILE A 8 7.94 -13.38 26.00
N SER A 9 8.08 -12.37 26.87
CA SER A 9 8.06 -10.97 26.44
C SER A 9 9.12 -10.70 25.37
N LYS A 10 10.35 -11.17 25.59
CA LYS A 10 11.48 -10.93 24.70
C LYS A 10 11.38 -11.69 23.38
N VAL A 11 10.76 -12.88 23.40
CA VAL A 11 10.43 -13.63 22.18
C VAL A 11 9.37 -12.88 21.38
N ILE A 12 8.31 -12.38 22.01
CA ILE A 12 7.25 -11.61 21.32
C ILE A 12 7.84 -10.34 20.70
N GLU A 13 8.60 -9.56 21.46
CA GLU A 13 9.24 -8.32 21.00
C GLU A 13 10.16 -8.58 19.80
N TYR A 14 11.05 -9.58 19.90
CA TYR A 14 11.91 -10.00 18.79
C TYR A 14 11.12 -10.46 17.56
N THR A 15 9.99 -11.14 17.74
CA THR A 15 9.16 -11.58 16.61
C THR A 15 8.40 -10.45 15.93
N VAL A 16 8.08 -9.35 16.62
CA VAL A 16 7.29 -8.24 16.05
C VAL A 16 8.16 -7.23 15.31
N GLU A 17 9.42 -7.02 15.72
CA GLU A 17 10.35 -6.10 15.05
C GLU A 17 10.50 -6.31 13.52
N PRO A 18 10.63 -7.53 12.99
CA PRO A 18 10.73 -7.77 11.55
C PRO A 18 9.50 -7.30 10.77
N VAL A 19 8.30 -7.48 11.35
CA VAL A 19 7.03 -7.03 10.73
C VAL A 19 7.01 -5.52 10.67
N GLY A 20 7.41 -4.84 11.76
CA GLY A 20 7.53 -3.38 11.79
C GLY A 20 8.40 -2.83 10.64
N ARG A 21 9.58 -3.43 10.42
CA ARG A 21 10.47 -3.02 9.30
C ARG A 21 9.84 -3.25 7.93
N GLN A 22 9.13 -4.35 7.72
CA GLN A 22 8.45 -4.62 6.46
C GLN A 22 7.29 -3.65 6.21
N VAL A 23 6.50 -3.36 7.25
CA VAL A 23 5.41 -2.40 7.21
C VAL A 23 5.93 -1.01 6.83
N ASP A 24 7.04 -0.56 7.41
CA ASP A 24 7.63 0.74 7.08
C ASP A 24 8.14 0.82 5.64
N ARG A 25 8.76 -0.25 5.14
CA ARG A 25 9.12 -0.34 3.71
C ARG A 25 7.89 -0.29 2.81
N MET A 26 6.80 -0.98 3.19
CA MET A 26 5.58 -0.98 2.42
C MET A 26 4.91 0.40 2.41
N LYS A 27 4.91 1.13 3.54
CA LYS A 27 4.42 2.51 3.60
C LYS A 27 5.12 3.39 2.55
N HIS A 28 6.45 3.31 2.45
CA HIS A 28 7.19 4.09 1.46
C HIS A 28 6.76 3.76 0.01
N ARG A 29 6.51 2.48 -0.29
CA ARG A 29 6.01 2.06 -1.61
C ARG A 29 4.60 2.58 -1.88
N VAL A 30 3.72 2.52 -0.90
CA VAL A 30 2.35 3.05 -1.00
C VAL A 30 2.37 4.56 -1.22
N ASP A 31 3.18 5.30 -0.46
CA ASP A 31 3.33 6.75 -0.60
C ASP A 31 3.84 7.13 -2.01
N GLU A 32 4.73 6.32 -2.59
CA GLU A 32 5.21 6.51 -3.96
C GLU A 32 4.09 6.30 -4.99
N VAL A 33 3.27 5.27 -4.82
CA VAL A 33 2.13 4.96 -5.69
C VAL A 33 1.10 6.09 -5.67
N GLU A 34 0.76 6.59 -4.47
CA GLU A 34 -0.17 7.70 -4.29
C GLU A 34 0.35 8.99 -4.92
N ARG A 35 1.65 9.32 -4.76
CA ARG A 35 2.28 10.48 -5.41
C ARG A 35 2.23 10.42 -6.93
N ASN A 36 2.26 9.22 -7.50
CA ASN A 36 2.17 9.00 -8.93
C ASN A 36 0.72 9.00 -9.44
N GLY A 37 -0.27 9.27 -8.59
CA GLY A 37 -1.69 9.28 -8.95
C GLY A 37 -2.25 7.91 -9.32
N LYS A 38 -1.58 6.83 -8.90
CA LYS A 38 -1.98 5.45 -9.16
C LYS A 38 -2.81 4.91 -8.00
N GLY A 39 -3.63 3.90 -8.29
CA GLY A 39 -4.37 3.18 -7.27
C GLY A 39 -3.46 2.19 -6.55
N VAL A 40 -3.68 1.99 -5.25
CA VAL A 40 -3.00 0.98 -4.43
C VAL A 40 -3.83 -0.30 -4.44
N GLU A 41 -3.19 -1.44 -4.69
CA GLU A 41 -3.89 -2.72 -4.73
C GLU A 41 -4.55 -3.07 -3.38
N THR A 42 -5.74 -3.68 -3.44
CA THR A 42 -6.56 -3.96 -2.25
C THR A 42 -5.90 -5.00 -1.34
N ASP A 43 -5.17 -5.95 -1.90
CA ASP A 43 -4.42 -6.96 -1.15
C ASP A 43 -3.31 -6.32 -0.29
N VAL A 44 -2.62 -5.29 -0.79
CA VAL A 44 -1.63 -4.51 -0.04
C VAL A 44 -2.29 -3.78 1.13
N GLN A 45 -3.48 -3.21 0.94
CA GLN A 45 -4.22 -2.54 2.01
C GLN A 45 -4.69 -3.52 3.09
N ASN A 46 -5.20 -4.68 2.68
CA ASN A 46 -5.60 -5.75 3.60
C ASN A 46 -4.39 -6.26 4.41
N TRP A 47 -3.28 -6.53 3.74
CA TRP A 47 -2.03 -6.95 4.37
C TRP A 47 -1.55 -5.96 5.41
N ARG A 48 -1.61 -4.65 5.11
CA ARG A 48 -1.26 -3.60 6.08
C ARG A 48 -2.18 -3.62 7.30
N THR A 49 -3.48 -3.75 7.08
CA THR A 49 -4.48 -3.82 8.16
C THR A 49 -4.23 -5.04 9.06
N GLU A 50 -3.87 -6.18 8.48
CA GLU A 50 -3.50 -7.38 9.23
C GLU A 50 -2.22 -7.18 10.05
N ALA A 51 -1.23 -6.47 9.49
CA ALA A 51 0.03 -6.16 10.18
C ALA A 51 -0.20 -5.30 11.43
N ASP A 52 -1.06 -4.29 11.31
CA ASP A 52 -1.47 -3.44 12.43
C ASP A 52 -2.20 -4.26 13.51
N GLY A 53 -3.06 -5.21 13.09
CA GLY A 53 -3.74 -6.15 13.98
C GLY A 53 -2.78 -7.09 14.73
N ILE A 54 -1.75 -7.60 14.05
CA ILE A 54 -0.68 -8.42 14.66
C ILE A 54 0.05 -7.61 15.74
N THR A 55 0.39 -6.36 15.43
CA THR A 55 1.08 -5.46 16.36
C THR A 55 0.23 -5.19 17.61
N GLN A 56 -1.06 -4.89 17.43
CA GLN A 56 -1.98 -4.67 18.54
C GLN A 56 -2.20 -5.93 19.39
N GLU A 57 -2.28 -7.11 18.78
CA GLU A 57 -2.38 -8.38 19.50
C GLU A 57 -1.11 -8.66 20.34
N ALA A 58 0.06 -8.31 19.81
CA ALA A 58 1.33 -8.41 20.53
C ALA A 58 1.38 -7.50 21.76
N GLU A 59 1.04 -6.22 21.60
CA GLU A 59 0.99 -5.24 22.70
C GLU A 59 0.04 -5.70 23.82
N LYS A 60 -1.10 -6.28 23.45
CA LYS A 60 -2.05 -6.82 24.42
C LYS A 60 -1.49 -8.00 25.20
N ILE A 61 -0.72 -8.89 24.57
CA ILE A 61 -0.10 -10.02 25.28
C ILE A 61 0.97 -9.50 26.26
N LEU A 62 1.80 -8.55 25.82
CA LEU A 62 2.84 -7.92 26.64
C LEU A 62 2.26 -7.15 27.84
N GLY A 63 1.18 -6.39 27.63
CA GLY A 63 0.53 -5.61 28.68
C GLY A 63 -0.14 -6.48 29.76
N ILE A 64 -0.71 -7.63 29.38
CA ILE A 64 -1.32 -8.56 30.34
C ILE A 64 -0.24 -9.35 31.09
N GLU A 65 0.83 -9.73 30.42
CA GLU A 65 1.99 -10.38 31.06
C GLU A 65 2.60 -9.47 32.13
N GLY A 66 2.82 -8.18 31.83
CA GLY A 66 3.36 -7.21 32.79
C GLY A 66 2.55 -7.03 34.08
N GLN A 67 1.23 -7.29 34.05
CA GLN A 67 0.41 -7.31 35.27
C GLN A 67 0.47 -8.64 36.03
N ALA A 68 0.65 -9.77 35.32
CA ALA A 68 0.64 -11.11 35.90
C ALA A 68 1.96 -11.51 36.59
N THR A 69 3.07 -10.84 36.27
CA THR A 69 4.43 -11.15 36.76
C THR A 69 4.68 -10.86 38.24
N THR A 70 3.77 -10.17 38.93
CA THR A 70 4.02 -9.69 40.30
C THR A 70 3.88 -10.73 41.42
N LYS A 71 3.44 -11.97 41.16
CA LYS A 71 3.20 -12.97 42.23
C LYS A 71 3.52 -14.41 41.82
N CYS A 72 4.77 -14.84 41.97
CA CYS A 72 5.11 -16.25 42.18
C CYS A 72 5.84 -16.41 43.51
N PHE A 73 5.17 -17.01 44.49
CA PHE A 73 5.74 -17.27 45.82
C PHE A 73 6.05 -18.77 45.96
N HIS A 74 7.23 -19.11 46.47
CA HIS A 74 7.62 -20.47 46.89
C HIS A 74 7.44 -21.59 45.86
N GLY A 75 7.68 -21.32 44.57
CA GLY A 75 7.64 -22.37 43.52
C GLY A 75 6.25 -22.69 42.98
N VAL A 76 5.20 -22.04 43.50
CA VAL A 76 3.83 -22.14 42.98
C VAL A 76 3.46 -20.81 42.34
N CYS A 77 3.41 -20.77 41.02
CA CYS A 77 2.79 -19.66 40.32
C CYS A 77 1.28 -19.85 40.37
N PRO A 78 0.51 -18.95 41.00
CA PRO A 78 -0.94 -19.13 41.18
C PRO A 78 -1.71 -19.22 39.86
N ASN A 79 -1.06 -18.99 38.71
CA ASN A 79 -1.72 -18.91 37.42
C ASN A 79 -1.00 -19.62 36.26
N LEU A 80 -0.64 -20.90 36.46
CA LEU A 80 -0.13 -21.77 35.39
C LEU A 80 -1.06 -21.84 34.17
N VAL A 81 -2.38 -21.79 34.39
CA VAL A 81 -3.39 -21.83 33.32
C VAL A 81 -3.27 -20.61 32.42
N SER A 82 -3.16 -19.40 32.97
CA SER A 82 -2.94 -18.21 32.14
C SER A 82 -1.59 -18.23 31.45
N HIS A 83 -0.52 -18.71 32.10
CA HIS A 83 0.78 -18.85 31.45
C HIS A 83 0.71 -19.79 30.23
N HIS A 84 0.03 -20.93 30.36
CA HIS A 84 -0.24 -21.81 29.23
C HIS A 84 -1.04 -21.09 28.14
N GLN A 85 -2.07 -20.32 28.50
CA GLN A 85 -2.84 -19.54 27.53
C GLN A 85 -1.96 -18.52 26.79
N PHE A 86 -1.07 -17.81 27.48
CA PHE A 86 -0.16 -16.85 26.85
C PHE A 86 0.85 -17.53 25.93
N SER A 87 1.44 -18.64 26.35
CA SER A 87 2.33 -19.43 25.48
C SER A 87 1.63 -19.85 24.19
N ARG A 88 0.38 -20.33 24.27
CA ARG A 88 -0.40 -20.67 23.06
C ARG A 88 -0.73 -19.46 22.19
N LYS A 89 -1.07 -18.32 22.79
CA LYS A 89 -1.35 -17.08 22.05
C LYS A 89 -0.08 -16.58 21.34
N SER A 90 1.05 -16.60 22.04
CA SER A 90 2.35 -16.19 21.51
C SER A 90 2.80 -17.08 20.36
N ALA A 91 2.64 -18.41 20.49
CA ALA A 91 2.94 -19.34 19.40
C ALA A 91 2.04 -19.10 18.17
N LYS A 92 0.74 -18.83 18.37
CA LYS A 92 -0.16 -18.47 17.27
C LYS A 92 0.24 -17.15 16.60
N LEU A 93 0.64 -16.16 17.39
CA LEU A 93 1.09 -14.87 16.89
C LEU A 93 2.39 -15.02 16.08
N ALA A 94 3.35 -15.80 16.57
CA ALA A 94 4.58 -16.11 15.84
C ALA A 94 4.30 -16.75 14.47
N ASN A 95 3.37 -17.71 14.40
CA ASN A 95 2.95 -18.30 13.12
C ASN A 95 2.29 -17.28 12.18
N LYS A 96 1.44 -16.37 12.70
CA LYS A 96 0.84 -15.29 11.89
C LYS A 96 1.92 -14.37 11.32
N ILE A 97 2.89 -13.99 12.16
CA ILE A 97 4.03 -13.16 11.77
C ILE A 97 4.84 -13.82 10.67
N GLU A 98 5.14 -15.11 10.81
CA GLU A 98 5.90 -15.86 9.81
C GLU A 98 5.17 -15.91 8.46
N LEU A 99 3.88 -16.20 8.46
CA LEU A 99 3.06 -16.19 7.24
C LEU A 99 3.00 -14.80 6.62
N HIS A 100 2.82 -13.76 7.43
CA HIS A 100 2.70 -12.38 6.98
C HIS A 100 4.01 -11.87 6.37
N ALA A 101 5.15 -12.27 6.94
CA ALA A 101 6.48 -11.91 6.47
C ALA A 101 6.91 -12.61 5.16
N GLN A 102 6.26 -13.71 4.78
CA GLN A 102 6.51 -14.45 3.55
C GLN A 102 5.73 -13.91 2.35
N ILE A 103 4.81 -12.97 2.55
CA ILE A 103 3.99 -12.41 1.47
C ILE A 103 4.83 -11.40 0.69
N ASP A 104 5.11 -11.72 -0.57
CA ASP A 104 5.70 -10.80 -1.53
C ASP A 104 4.62 -10.22 -2.46
N PHE A 105 4.72 -8.92 -2.73
CA PHE A 105 3.84 -8.21 -3.65
C PHE A 105 4.58 -7.87 -4.96
N PRO A 106 4.32 -8.61 -6.06
CA PRO A 106 4.92 -8.35 -7.37
C PRO A 106 4.55 -6.97 -7.91
N SER A 107 3.32 -6.53 -7.68
CA SER A 107 2.83 -5.17 -7.92
C SER A 107 2.16 -4.62 -6.67
N VAL A 108 2.30 -3.32 -6.45
CA VAL A 108 1.61 -2.59 -5.37
C VAL A 108 0.59 -1.60 -5.92
N SER A 109 0.63 -1.38 -7.24
CA SER A 109 -0.19 -0.36 -7.90
C SER A 109 -0.88 -0.88 -9.13
N TYR A 110 -2.04 -0.31 -9.41
CA TYR A 110 -2.71 -0.40 -10.69
C TYR A 110 -2.87 1.01 -11.30
N GLU A 111 -2.99 1.07 -12.62
CA GLU A 111 -3.32 2.33 -13.29
C GLU A 111 -4.76 2.69 -12.95
N ALA A 112 -4.96 3.82 -12.28
CA ALA A 112 -6.30 4.32 -12.03
C ALA A 112 -7.00 4.53 -13.38
N PRO A 113 -8.30 4.20 -13.50
CA PRO A 113 -9.06 4.54 -14.69
C PRO A 113 -8.85 6.02 -14.99
N VAL A 114 -8.52 6.35 -16.23
CA VAL A 114 -8.47 7.75 -16.67
C VAL A 114 -9.89 8.27 -16.46
N GLU A 115 -10.08 9.10 -15.43
CA GLU A 115 -11.29 9.90 -15.34
C GLU A 115 -11.30 10.72 -16.62
N ASP A 116 -12.27 10.42 -17.49
CA ASP A 116 -12.46 11.16 -18.73
C ASP A 116 -12.68 12.60 -18.30
N ILE A 117 -11.65 13.43 -18.46
CA ILE A 117 -11.75 14.87 -18.23
C ILE A 117 -12.61 15.38 -19.37
N CYS A 118 -13.92 15.14 -19.28
CA CYS A 118 -14.92 15.97 -19.91
C CYS A 118 -14.70 17.34 -19.31
N ALA A 119 -13.86 18.15 -19.95
CA ALA A 119 -13.77 19.56 -19.68
C ALA A 119 -15.17 20.12 -19.89
N ILE A 120 -15.94 20.24 -18.82
CA ILE A 120 -17.20 20.97 -18.84
C ILE A 120 -16.78 22.37 -19.28
N PRO A 121 -17.24 22.86 -20.45
CA PRO A 121 -16.95 24.21 -20.86
C PRO A 121 -17.33 25.09 -19.69
N SER A 122 -16.37 25.84 -19.13
CA SER A 122 -16.64 26.73 -18.01
C SER A 122 -17.85 27.56 -18.42
N GLN A 123 -18.90 27.58 -17.61
CA GLN A 123 -20.10 28.36 -17.92
C GLN A 123 -19.80 29.88 -18.01
N GLU A 124 -18.58 30.26 -17.63
CA GLU A 124 -17.96 31.59 -17.76
C GLU A 124 -17.26 31.84 -19.10
N TYR A 125 -17.20 30.87 -20.02
CA TYR A 125 -16.65 31.11 -21.35
C TYR A 125 -17.60 32.01 -22.15
N MET A 126 -17.34 33.31 -22.10
CA MET A 126 -17.96 34.30 -22.97
C MET A 126 -17.32 34.20 -24.34
N ALA A 127 -18.07 33.66 -25.31
CA ALA A 127 -17.66 33.58 -26.70
C ALA A 127 -17.62 35.00 -27.32
N PHE A 128 -16.49 35.68 -27.17
CA PHE A 128 -16.26 36.96 -27.83
C PHE A 128 -15.96 36.73 -29.32
N GLU A 129 -16.70 37.40 -30.21
CA GLU A 129 -16.50 37.32 -31.67
C GLU A 129 -15.07 37.64 -32.09
N SER A 130 -14.39 38.54 -31.36
CA SER A 130 -12.99 38.89 -31.61
C SER A 130 -12.01 37.72 -31.46
N ARG A 131 -12.37 36.69 -30.69
CA ARG A 131 -11.53 35.51 -30.42
C ARG A 131 -11.88 34.31 -31.29
N ALA A 132 -13.00 34.35 -32.01
CA ALA A 132 -13.44 33.30 -32.92
C ALA A 132 -12.41 32.95 -34.03
N PRO A 133 -11.75 33.90 -34.72
CA PRO A 133 -10.77 33.55 -35.75
C PRO A 133 -9.55 32.83 -35.16
N MET A 134 -9.05 33.28 -34.01
CA MET A 134 -7.91 32.68 -33.32
C MET A 134 -8.23 31.24 -32.86
N LEU A 135 -9.43 31.00 -32.32
CA LEU A 135 -9.85 29.65 -31.95
C LEU A 135 -10.00 28.72 -33.15
N LYS A 136 -10.48 29.26 -34.28
CA LYS A 136 -10.58 28.50 -35.52
C LYS A 136 -9.20 28.07 -36.03
N GLU A 137 -8.23 28.98 -36.03
CA GLU A 137 -6.83 28.66 -36.39
C GLU A 137 -6.25 27.55 -35.50
N ILE A 138 -6.42 27.66 -34.18
CA ILE A 138 -5.97 26.64 -33.22
C ILE A 138 -6.65 25.29 -33.50
N MET A 139 -7.96 25.27 -33.74
CA MET A 139 -8.69 24.03 -34.05
C MET A 139 -8.23 23.40 -35.36
N GLU A 140 -8.01 24.19 -36.41
CA GLU A 140 -7.51 23.72 -37.70
C GLU A 140 -6.09 23.13 -37.59
N GLU A 141 -5.21 23.76 -36.80
CA GLU A 141 -3.86 23.28 -36.57
C GLU A 141 -3.83 21.96 -35.76
N LEU A 142 -4.66 21.86 -34.72
CA LEU A 142 -4.81 20.63 -33.94
C LEU A 142 -5.42 19.49 -34.77
N LEU A 143 -6.41 19.78 -35.62
CA LEU A 143 -6.97 18.81 -36.57
C LEU A 143 -5.92 18.33 -37.57
N SER A 144 -5.11 19.25 -38.09
CA SER A 144 -3.99 18.91 -38.99
C SER A 144 -2.99 17.96 -38.31
N PHE A 145 -2.59 18.26 -37.08
CA PHE A 145 -1.67 17.40 -36.31
C PHE A 145 -2.26 16.01 -36.05
N LEU A 146 -3.54 15.92 -35.69
CA LEU A 146 -4.23 14.65 -35.48
C LEU A 146 -4.34 13.84 -36.78
N VAL A 147 -4.71 14.48 -37.88
CA VAL A 147 -4.78 13.85 -39.21
C VAL A 147 -3.41 13.31 -39.62
N LEU A 148 -2.35 14.12 -39.51
CA LEU A 148 -0.97 13.68 -39.78
C LEU A 148 -0.57 12.51 -38.89
N SER A 149 -0.90 12.54 -37.60
CA SER A 149 -0.57 11.45 -36.67
C SER A 149 -1.26 10.13 -37.03
N VAL A 150 -2.51 10.18 -37.53
CA VAL A 150 -3.24 9.01 -38.04
C VAL A 150 -2.63 8.51 -39.35
N TYR A 151 -2.29 9.41 -40.29
CA TYR A 151 -1.60 9.03 -41.53
C TYR A 151 -0.23 8.39 -41.26
N PHE A 152 0.56 8.93 -40.34
CA PHE A 152 1.84 8.34 -39.93
C PHE A 152 1.66 6.99 -39.22
N ARG A 153 0.59 6.82 -38.44
CA ARG A 153 0.28 5.56 -37.75
C ARG A 153 -0.25 4.49 -38.71
N PHE A 154 -0.91 4.88 -39.80
CA PHE A 154 -1.42 3.98 -40.84
C PHE A 154 -0.40 3.71 -41.96
N GLY A 155 0.57 4.61 -42.18
CA GLY A 155 1.58 4.55 -43.24
C GLY A 155 2.83 3.70 -42.96
N ARG A 156 2.74 2.64 -42.14
CA ARG A 156 3.84 1.65 -41.96
C ARG A 156 3.70 0.42 -42.86
N SER A 157 3.17 0.61 -44.06
CA SER A 157 3.33 -0.31 -45.18
C SER A 157 3.65 0.54 -46.41
N ASP A 158 4.91 0.48 -46.84
CA ASP A 158 5.48 1.08 -48.04
C ASP A 158 5.57 2.61 -48.09
N LEU A 159 6.72 3.14 -47.62
CA LEU A 159 7.17 4.46 -48.01
C LEU A 159 8.59 4.39 -48.58
N VAL A 160 8.69 4.41 -49.91
CA VAL A 160 9.83 4.98 -50.61
C VAL A 160 9.46 6.44 -50.89
N VAL A 161 10.15 7.39 -50.26
CA VAL A 161 10.14 8.79 -50.69
C VAL A 161 11.58 9.21 -50.92
N TYR A 162 11.83 9.61 -52.17
CA TYR A 162 13.09 10.12 -52.68
C TYR A 162 13.40 11.49 -52.07
N PHE A 163 14.66 11.69 -51.67
CA PHE A 163 15.24 13.02 -51.47
C PHE A 163 15.95 13.43 -52.77
N GLY A 164 15.64 14.63 -53.27
CA GLY A 164 16.24 15.25 -54.45
C GLY A 164 15.34 16.32 -55.04
#